data_AF-A0A0F0GKF9-F1
#
_entry.id   AF-A0A0F0GKF9-F1
#
_cell.length_a   1.000
_cell.length_b   1.000
_cell.length_c   1.000
_cell.angle_alpha   90.00
_cell.angle_beta   90.00
_cell.angle_gamma   90.00
#
_symmetry.space_group_name_H-M   'P 1'
#
loop_
_entity.id
_entity.type
_entity.pdbx_description
1 polymer ?
#
loop_
_entity_poly.entity_id
_entity_poly.type
_entity_poly.pdbx_seq_one_letter_code
_entity_poly.pdbx_strand_id
1 'polypeptide(L)'
;GVLRARSRPAREPLAPRPTLAYLPRLIEGTGLSLSSEPSPGDPPWPEAVERAAYRAVQEALTNIAKPAPRAPVGVRLPARAARLLVEVHNERPPRRPGAMPLPGGGHG
;
A
#
# COMPACT_ATOMS: atom_id res chain seq x y z
N GLY A 1 -16.02 -24.86 27.24
CA GLY A 1 -14.85 -23.97 27.40
C GLY A 1 -15.26 -22.55 27.08
N VAL A 2 -14.99 -21.62 27.99
CA VAL A 2 -15.48 -20.23 27.93
C VAL A 2 -14.80 -19.41 26.83
N LEU A 3 -15.58 -18.52 26.21
CA LEU A 3 -15.20 -17.59 25.16
C LEU A 3 -14.15 -16.58 25.68
N ARG A 4 -12.97 -16.49 25.05
CA ARG A 4 -12.08 -15.34 25.24
C ARG A 4 -12.42 -14.25 24.23
N ALA A 5 -13.16 -13.26 24.69
CA ALA A 5 -13.24 -11.95 24.04
C ALA A 5 -11.81 -11.38 23.94
N ARG A 6 -11.30 -11.23 22.72
CA ARG A 6 -10.14 -10.37 22.48
C ARG A 6 -10.64 -8.93 22.62
N SER A 7 -10.58 -8.39 23.83
CA SER A 7 -10.68 -6.96 24.05
C SER A 7 -9.60 -6.29 23.18
N ARG A 8 -10.02 -5.66 22.08
CA ARG A 8 -9.14 -4.75 21.32
C ARG A 8 -8.86 -3.57 22.25
N PRO A 9 -7.58 -3.18 22.43
CA PRO A 9 -7.27 -2.08 23.33
C PRO A 9 -7.88 -0.78 22.80
N ALA A 10 -8.11 0.11 23.76
CA ALA A 10 -8.77 1.40 23.63
C ALA A 10 -8.32 2.20 22.41
N ARG A 11 -9.29 2.93 21.82
CA ARG A 11 -9.08 3.99 20.84
C ARG A 11 -7.83 4.78 21.19
N GLU A 12 -6.78 4.59 20.39
CA GLU A 12 -5.67 5.54 20.34
C GLU A 12 -6.26 6.95 20.14
N PRO A 13 -5.67 7.99 20.74
CA PRO A 13 -6.04 9.38 20.45
C PRO A 13 -6.16 9.53 18.94
N LEU A 14 -7.19 10.24 18.46
CA LEU A 14 -7.46 10.47 17.04
C LEU A 14 -6.29 11.26 16.43
N ALA A 15 -5.17 10.57 16.20
CA ALA A 15 -4.11 11.06 15.37
C ALA A 15 -4.77 11.46 14.05
N PRO A 16 -4.37 12.61 13.46
CA PRO A 16 -4.88 13.03 12.18
C PRO A 16 -4.83 11.84 11.22
N ARG A 17 -5.96 11.55 10.56
CA ARG A 17 -6.06 10.38 9.70
C ARG A 17 -5.07 10.55 8.56
N PRO A 18 -4.18 9.58 8.32
CA PRO A 18 -3.15 9.74 7.31
C PRO A 18 -3.76 9.87 5.91
N THR A 19 -3.27 10.87 5.17
CA THR A 19 -3.60 11.18 3.77
C THR A 19 -2.39 10.94 2.87
N LEU A 20 -2.47 11.32 1.59
CA LEU A 20 -1.36 11.21 0.64
C LEU A 20 -0.08 11.93 1.13
N ALA A 21 -0.21 12.99 1.93
CA ALA A 21 0.92 13.71 2.52
C ALA A 21 1.80 12.84 3.44
N TYR A 22 1.28 11.72 3.93
CA TYR A 22 2.00 10.79 4.80
C TYR A 22 2.73 9.68 4.01
N LEU A 23 2.52 9.58 2.69
CA LEU A 23 3.15 8.55 1.87
C LEU A 23 4.69 8.61 1.86
N PRO A 24 5.34 9.78 1.76
CA PRO A 24 6.80 9.85 1.84
C PRO A 24 7.36 9.23 3.13
N ARG A 25 6.69 9.47 4.27
CA ARG A 25 7.07 8.85 5.55
C ARG A 25 6.78 7.35 5.59
N LEU A 26 5.70 6.90 4.95
CA LEU A 26 5.35 5.49 4.89
C LEU A 26 6.40 4.67 4.13
N ILE A 27 7.03 5.25 3.11
CA ILE A 27 8.06 4.58 2.30
C ILE A 27 9.50 4.93 2.74
N GLU A 28 9.67 5.79 3.72
CA GLU A 28 10.99 6.14 4.26
C GLU A 28 11.67 4.89 4.84
N GLY A 29 12.95 4.70 4.56
CA GLY A 29 13.73 3.55 5.04
C GLY A 29 13.38 2.20 4.39
N THR A 30 12.38 2.15 3.51
CA THR A 30 11.96 0.91 2.82
C THR A 30 12.72 0.66 1.50
N GLY A 31 13.52 1.64 1.03
CA GLY A 31 14.24 1.57 -0.24
C GLY A 31 13.35 1.75 -1.48
N LEU A 32 12.13 2.24 -1.28
CA LEU A 32 11.13 2.41 -2.34
C LEU A 32 11.16 3.84 -2.89
N SER A 33 10.68 4.02 -4.11
CA SER A 33 10.53 5.33 -4.74
C SER A 33 9.06 5.69 -4.91
N LEU A 34 8.69 6.92 -4.55
CA LEU A 34 7.38 7.50 -4.81
C LEU A 34 7.49 8.43 -6.02
N SER A 35 6.65 8.18 -7.03
CA SER A 35 6.44 9.09 -8.14
C SER A 35 4.99 9.57 -8.11
N SER A 36 4.82 10.87 -7.87
CA SER A 36 3.52 11.53 -7.97
C SER A 36 3.71 12.78 -8.81
N GLU A 37 3.03 12.83 -9.94
CA GLU A 37 2.96 14.02 -10.77
C GLU A 37 1.55 14.61 -10.62
N PRO A 38 1.36 15.64 -9.77
CA PRO A 38 0.12 16.39 -9.82
C PRO A 38 0.04 17.07 -11.19
N SER A 39 -1.04 16.84 -11.94
CA SER A 39 -1.21 17.54 -13.21
C SER A 39 -1.59 19.00 -12.90
N PRO A 40 -0.94 19.99 -13.56
CA PRO A 40 -1.37 21.38 -13.42
C PRO A 40 -2.84 21.49 -13.82
N GLY A 41 -3.69 21.94 -12.89
CA GLY A 41 -5.14 22.09 -13.08
C GLY A 41 -6.02 21.03 -12.39
N ASP A 42 -5.44 19.99 -11.78
CA ASP A 42 -6.23 19.06 -10.96
C ASP A 42 -6.68 19.75 -9.65
N PRO A 43 -7.98 19.73 -9.31
CA PRO A 43 -8.44 20.18 -8.00
C PRO A 43 -7.88 19.28 -6.89
N PRO A 44 -7.70 19.80 -5.66
CA PRO A 44 -7.27 18.96 -4.54
C PRO A 44 -8.24 17.78 -4.35
N TRP A 45 -7.70 16.60 -4.09
CA TRP A 45 -8.50 15.40 -3.86
C TRP A 45 -9.35 15.55 -2.59
N PRO A 46 -10.61 15.09 -2.59
CA PRO A 46 -11.37 14.98 -1.35
C PRO A 46 -10.61 14.11 -0.35
N GLU A 47 -10.60 14.50 0.93
CA GLU A 47 -9.88 13.78 2.00
C GLU A 47 -10.22 12.28 2.02
N ALA A 48 -11.46 11.91 1.69
CA ALA A 48 -11.87 10.50 1.57
C ALA A 48 -11.08 9.72 0.51
N VAL A 49 -10.79 10.34 -0.63
CA VAL A 49 -9.99 9.75 -1.72
C VAL A 49 -8.54 9.61 -1.28
N GLU A 50 -7.97 10.65 -0.68
CA GLU A 50 -6.59 10.63 -0.19
C GLU A 50 -6.37 9.52 0.85
N ARG A 51 -7.31 9.37 1.78
CA ARG A 51 -7.27 8.31 2.81
C ARG A 51 -7.40 6.92 2.20
N ALA A 52 -8.29 6.75 1.22
CA ALA A 52 -8.46 5.47 0.54
C ALA A 52 -7.19 5.08 -0.21
N ALA A 53 -6.58 6.01 -0.93
CA ALA A 53 -5.32 5.80 -1.63
C ALA A 53 -4.16 5.50 -0.67
N TYR A 54 -4.04 6.25 0.44
CA TYR A 54 -3.05 5.97 1.47
C TYR A 54 -3.17 4.53 2.02
N ARG A 55 -4.40 4.09 2.35
CA ARG A 55 -4.63 2.72 2.83
C ARG A 55 -4.33 1.66 1.78
N ALA A 56 -4.66 1.91 0.52
CA ALA A 56 -4.34 0.99 -0.57
C ALA A 56 -2.81 0.77 -0.68
N VAL A 57 -2.02 1.86 -0.59
CA VAL A 57 -0.55 1.75 -0.57
C VAL A 57 -0.07 1.00 0.67
N GLN A 58 -0.58 1.35 1.86
CA GLN A 58 -0.19 0.68 3.11
C GLN A 58 -0.43 -0.84 3.06
N GLU A 59 -1.60 -1.25 2.58
CA GLU A 59 -1.95 -2.67 2.44
C GLU A 59 -1.06 -3.36 1.40
N ALA A 60 -0.81 -2.71 0.26
CA ALA A 60 0.09 -3.23 -0.76
C ALA A 60 1.51 -3.45 -0.21
N LEU A 61 2.07 -2.47 0.50
CA LEU A 61 3.38 -2.58 1.15
C LEU A 61 3.41 -3.69 2.21
N THR A 62 2.34 -3.82 2.99
CA THR A 62 2.19 -4.89 3.98
C THR A 62 2.19 -6.28 3.33
N ASN A 63 1.57 -6.39 2.15
CA ASN A 63 1.52 -7.63 1.39
C ASN A 63 2.84 -7.96 0.70
N ILE A 64 3.61 -6.95 0.27
CA ILE A 64 4.94 -7.13 -0.34
C ILE A 64 5.99 -7.51 0.73
N ALA A 65 5.90 -6.94 1.93
CA ALA A 65 6.87 -7.17 3.01
C ALA A 65 6.86 -8.61 3.57
N LYS A 66 5.76 -9.36 3.39
CA LYS A 66 5.60 -10.72 3.96
C LYS A 66 6.47 -11.80 3.29
N PRO A 67 6.63 -11.86 1.94
CA PRO A 67 7.31 -12.99 1.33
C PRO A 67 8.74 -12.71 0.82
N ALA A 68 9.14 -11.45 0.60
CA ALA A 68 10.40 -11.17 -0.11
C ALA A 68 11.05 -9.84 0.30
N PRO A 69 12.04 -9.87 1.22
CA PRO A 69 12.94 -8.73 1.34
C PRO A 69 13.80 -8.67 0.07
N ARG A 70 13.92 -7.49 -0.54
CA ARG A 70 14.91 -7.09 -1.58
C ARG A 70 14.42 -6.87 -3.03
N ALA A 71 13.13 -7.01 -3.36
CA ALA A 71 12.67 -6.54 -4.68
C ALA A 71 12.43 -5.03 -4.64
N PRO A 72 12.95 -4.23 -5.61
CA PRO A 72 12.57 -2.85 -5.75
C PRO A 72 11.04 -2.73 -5.85
N VAL A 73 10.46 -1.84 -5.03
CA VAL A 73 9.04 -1.46 -5.14
C VAL A 73 8.99 0.03 -5.48
N GLY A 74 8.11 0.39 -6.40
CA GLY A 74 7.75 1.79 -6.59
C GLY A 74 6.26 2.00 -6.49
N VAL A 75 5.92 3.22 -6.10
CA VAL A 75 4.54 3.69 -5.97
C VAL A 75 4.34 4.81 -6.97
N ARG A 76 3.32 4.71 -7.81
CA ARG A 76 2.91 5.76 -8.75
C ARG A 76 1.49 6.19 -8.46
N LEU A 77 1.28 7.51 -8.50
CA LEU A 77 -0.02 8.13 -8.26
C LEU A 77 -0.44 9.05 -9.42
N PRO A 78 -0.64 8.53 -10.64
CA PRO A 78 -1.04 9.39 -11.74
C PRO A 78 -2.47 9.89 -11.54
N ALA A 79 -2.66 11.19 -11.72
CA ALA A 79 -3.96 11.82 -11.80
C ALA A 79 -4.41 11.91 -13.27
N ARG A 80 -5.62 11.47 -13.57
CA ARG A 80 -6.20 11.50 -14.92
C ARG A 80 -7.68 11.83 -14.86
N ALA A 81 -8.11 12.93 -15.49
CA ALA A 81 -9.53 13.28 -15.66
C ALA A 81 -10.36 13.13 -14.37
N ALA A 82 -9.91 13.77 -13.28
CA ALA A 82 -10.54 13.70 -11.94
C ALA A 82 -10.57 12.30 -11.30
N ARG A 83 -9.69 11.39 -11.71
CA ARG A 83 -9.44 10.11 -11.04
C ARG A 83 -8.01 10.03 -10.53
N LEU A 84 -7.85 9.54 -9.31
CA LEU A 84 -6.57 9.17 -8.74
C LEU A 84 -6.36 7.68 -8.97
N LEU A 85 -5.29 7.33 -9.68
CA LEU A 85 -4.86 5.93 -9.81
C LEU A 85 -3.75 5.66 -8.79
N VAL A 86 -3.76 4.45 -8.22
CA VAL A 86 -2.73 3.99 -7.29
C VAL A 86 -2.09 2.75 -7.88
N GLU A 87 -0.84 2.87 -8.31
CA GLU A 87 -0.06 1.76 -8.82
C GLU A 87 1.06 1.45 -7.85
N VAL A 88 1.13 0.21 -7.36
CA VAL A 88 2.25 -0.27 -6.55
C VAL A 88 2.87 -1.43 -7.30
N HIS A 89 4.12 -1.25 -7.73
CA HIS A 89 4.83 -2.23 -8.54
C HIS A 89 5.99 -2.79 -7.75
N ASN A 90 6.03 -4.11 -7.53
CA ASN A 90 7.19 -4.81 -6.99
C ASN A 90 7.81 -5.69 -8.08
N GLU A 91 9.13 -5.67 -8.22
CA GLU A 91 9.80 -6.60 -9.12
C GLU A 91 9.64 -8.05 -8.63
N ARG A 92 9.76 -9.00 -9.57
CA ARG A 92 9.76 -10.41 -9.20
C ARG A 92 11.00 -10.69 -8.35
N PRO A 93 10.86 -11.39 -7.20
CA PRO A 93 12.03 -11.88 -6.49
C PRO A 93 12.90 -12.69 -7.46
N PRO A 94 14.24 -12.61 -7.38
CA PRO A 94 15.10 -13.47 -8.18
C PRO A 94 14.67 -14.92 -7.98
N ARG A 95 14.39 -15.63 -9.07
CA ARG A 95 14.01 -17.05 -9.02
C ARG A 95 15.08 -17.78 -8.23
N ARG A 96 14.74 -18.27 -7.04
CA ARG A 96 15.55 -19.30 -6.39
C ARG A 96 15.50 -20.53 -7.31
N PRO A 97 16.63 -21.08 -7.78
CA PRO A 97 16.63 -22.39 -8.42
C PRO A 97 16.01 -23.38 -7.42
N GLY A 98 14.87 -23.99 -7.75
CA GLY A 98 14.20 -24.98 -6.91
C GLY A 98 12.88 -24.57 -6.24
N ALA A 99 12.33 -23.38 -6.47
CA ALA A 99 10.97 -23.08 -6.02
C ALA A 99 9.95 -23.84 -6.89
N MET A 100 9.33 -24.90 -6.34
CA MET A 100 8.21 -25.62 -6.96
C MET A 100 7.07 -24.63 -7.30
N PRO A 101 6.33 -24.85 -8.40
CA PRO A 101 5.14 -24.07 -8.68
C PRO A 101 4.12 -24.27 -7.57
N LEU A 102 3.59 -23.17 -7.02
CA LEU A 102 2.47 -23.20 -6.09
C LEU A 102 1.25 -23.85 -6.79
N PRO A 103 0.49 -24.74 -6.12
CA PRO A 103 -0.72 -25.30 -6.71
C PRO A 103 -1.72 -24.18 -6.97
N GLY A 104 -2.23 -24.11 -8.21
CA GLY A 104 -3.24 -23.12 -8.61
C GLY A 104 -4.51 -23.27 -7.78
N GLY A 105 -4.79 -22.27 -6.95
CA GLY A 105 -6.08 -22.13 -6.28
C GLY A 105 -7.07 -21.45 -7.21
N GLY A 106 -7.80 -22.23 -8.00
CA GLY A 106 -9.04 -21.77 -8.63
C GLY A 106 -10.20 -22.13 -7.73
N HIS A 107 -11.12 -21.19 -7.48
CA HIS A 107 -12.47 -21.52 -7.02
C HIS A 107 -13.46 -20.51 -7.62
N GLY A 108 -14.53 -21.04 -8.22
CA GLY A 108 -15.75 -20.31 -8.55
C GLY A 108 -16.78 -20.36 -7.43
#